data_AF-A0A930FDW4-F1
#
_entry.id   AF-A0A930FDW4-F1
#
_cell.length_a   1.000
_cell.length_b   1.000
_cell.length_c   1.000
_cell.angle_alpha   90.00
_cell.angle_beta   90.00
_cell.angle_gamma   90.00
#
_symmetry.space_group_name_H-M   'P 1'
#
loop_
_entity.id
_entity.type
_entity.pdbx_description
1 polymer ?
#
loop_
_entity_poly.entity_id
_entity_poly.type
_entity_poly.pdbx_seq_one_letter_code
_entity_poly.pdbx_strand_id
1 'polypeptide(L)'
;MKNWLWLLKPYIRYAKKYFVFSLVFFGILVPFLNFCDVIFPEFIISSIDTKSPAVKIIIGIIGFQLIDFLIPAIEDLYNIYFKDVSEALVEANINREIYEFSAKVDYCYLDKSEFYENYTWAIEHNAEQSSKAFSVLTRCIASIGQILSLAVLLFTINPIILVLILIGTILR
;
A
#
# COMPACT_ATOMS: atom_id res chain seq x y z
N MET A 1 23.84 2.73 6.27
CA MET A 1 22.62 1.89 6.17
C MET A 1 22.59 1.23 4.80
N LYS A 2 23.06 -0.03 4.68
CA LYS A 2 23.39 -0.64 3.37
C LYS A 2 22.27 -1.49 2.74
N ASN A 3 21.14 -1.73 3.42
CA ASN A 3 20.02 -2.49 2.87
C ASN A 3 18.69 -2.06 3.50
N TRP A 4 17.90 -1.24 2.82
CA TRP A 4 16.52 -0.89 3.23
C TRP A 4 15.63 -2.14 3.36
N LEU A 5 15.93 -3.20 2.60
CA LEU A 5 15.30 -4.52 2.68
C LEU A 5 15.41 -5.14 4.08
N TRP A 6 16.42 -4.78 4.87
CA TRP A 6 16.56 -5.28 6.23
C TRP A 6 15.45 -4.75 7.15
N LEU A 7 14.97 -3.53 6.91
CA LEU A 7 13.84 -2.93 7.64
C LEU A 7 12.52 -3.65 7.38
N LEU A 8 12.40 -4.45 6.31
CA LEU A 8 11.22 -5.28 6.04
C LEU A 8 11.24 -6.64 6.74
N LYS A 9 12.42 -7.07 7.19
CA LYS A 9 12.62 -8.39 7.81
C LYS A 9 11.71 -8.63 9.02
N PRO A 10 11.46 -7.66 9.92
CA PRO A 10 10.53 -7.84 11.04
C PRO A 10 9.12 -8.18 10.59
N TYR A 11 8.60 -7.52 9.54
CA TYR A 11 7.28 -7.81 8.98
C TYR A 11 7.20 -9.21 8.37
N ILE A 12 8.24 -9.65 7.67
CA ILE A 12 8.30 -11.01 7.10
C ILE A 12 8.36 -12.08 8.20
N ARG A 13 9.06 -11.79 9.31
CA ARG A 13 9.29 -12.73 10.41
C ARG A 13 8.09 -12.83 11.35
N TYR A 14 7.55 -11.69 11.79
CA TYR A 14 6.52 -11.62 12.83
C TYR A 14 5.10 -11.50 12.27
N ALA A 15 4.94 -10.90 11.09
CA ALA A 15 3.64 -10.58 10.51
C ALA A 15 3.50 -11.14 9.08
N LYS A 16 3.99 -12.37 8.82
CA LYS A 16 4.02 -12.96 7.46
C LYS A 16 2.66 -12.95 6.76
N LYS A 17 1.58 -13.27 7.48
CA LYS A 17 0.21 -13.26 6.93
C LYS A 17 -0.20 -11.86 6.48
N TYR A 18 0.05 -10.86 7.33
CA TYR A 18 -0.19 -9.46 7.02
C TYR A 18 0.66 -8.97 5.84
N PHE A 19 1.95 -9.31 5.82
CA PHE A 19 2.84 -8.95 4.72
C PHE A 19 2.32 -9.44 3.37
N VAL A 20 1.94 -10.72 3.26
CA VAL A 20 1.42 -11.28 2.01
C VAL A 20 0.05 -10.71 1.67
N PHE A 21 -0.86 -10.62 2.65
CA PHE A 21 -2.21 -10.11 2.42
C PHE A 21 -2.18 -8.65 1.95
N SER A 22 -1.37 -7.81 2.59
CA SER A 22 -1.18 -6.41 2.21
C SER A 22 -0.66 -6.28 0.77
N LEU A 23 0.31 -7.11 0.38
CA LEU A 23 0.87 -7.10 -0.97
C LEU A 23 -0.19 -7.41 -2.03
N VAL A 24 -1.04 -8.41 -1.77
CA VAL A 24 -2.16 -8.77 -2.65
C VAL A 24 -3.24 -7.70 -2.63
N PHE A 25 -3.59 -7.19 -1.45
CA PHE A 25 -4.61 -6.17 -1.26
C PHE A 25 -4.25 -4.89 -2.03
N PHE A 26 -3.07 -4.33 -1.79
CA PHE A 26 -2.61 -3.14 -2.51
C PHE A 26 -2.30 -3.40 -3.99
N GLY A 27 -1.85 -4.60 -4.34
CA GLY A 27 -1.53 -4.97 -5.72
C GLY A 27 -2.75 -5.25 -6.61
N ILE A 28 -3.92 -5.55 -6.04
CA ILE A 28 -5.14 -5.89 -6.80
C ILE A 28 -6.23 -4.87 -6.57
N LEU A 29 -6.52 -4.52 -5.30
CA LEU A 29 -7.63 -3.63 -4.98
C LEU A 29 -7.37 -2.26 -5.58
N VAL A 30 -6.23 -1.63 -5.29
CA VAL A 30 -5.94 -0.28 -5.78
C VAL A 30 -6.00 -0.18 -7.31
N PRO A 31 -5.38 -1.09 -8.09
CA PRO A 31 -5.51 -1.04 -9.55
C PRO A 31 -6.92 -1.28 -10.07
N PHE A 32 -7.70 -2.12 -9.38
CA PHE A 32 -9.11 -2.36 -9.70
C PHE A 32 -9.98 -1.12 -9.46
N LEU A 33 -9.74 -0.39 -8.37
CA LEU A 33 -10.46 0.86 -8.09
C LEU A 33 -10.22 1.91 -9.16
N ASN A 34 -8.95 2.12 -9.51
CA ASN A 34 -8.59 3.03 -10.60
C ASN A 34 -9.20 2.63 -11.94
N PHE A 35 -9.41 1.33 -12.17
CA PHE A 35 -10.08 0.82 -13.36
C PHE A 35 -11.58 1.17 -13.35
N CYS A 36 -12.24 1.01 -12.20
CA CYS A 36 -13.62 1.42 -11.99
C CYS A 36 -13.81 2.94 -12.19
N ASP A 37 -12.90 3.75 -11.67
CA ASP A 37 -12.93 5.22 -11.77
C ASP A 37 -12.93 5.72 -13.22
N VAL A 38 -12.30 4.98 -14.14
CA VAL A 38 -12.27 5.35 -15.56
C VAL A 38 -13.44 4.75 -16.34
N ILE A 39 -13.85 3.52 -16.03
CA ILE A 39 -14.99 2.88 -16.72
C ILE A 39 -16.31 3.55 -16.36
N PHE A 40 -16.46 4.05 -15.13
CA PHE A 40 -17.68 4.68 -14.71
C PHE A 40 -18.10 5.86 -15.61
N PRO A 41 -17.26 6.89 -15.86
CA PRO A 41 -17.60 7.96 -16.79
C PRO A 41 -17.76 7.47 -18.23
N GLU A 42 -16.97 6.50 -18.69
CA GLU A 42 -17.13 5.89 -20.03
C GLU A 42 -18.51 5.23 -20.20
N PHE A 43 -18.98 4.50 -19.18
CA PHE A 43 -20.29 3.87 -19.15
C PHE A 43 -21.41 4.91 -19.21
N ILE A 44 -21.28 6.02 -18.47
CA ILE A 44 -22.27 7.10 -18.50
C ILE A 44 -22.33 7.73 -19.89
N ILE A 45 -21.17 8.11 -20.45
CA ILE A 45 -21.08 8.77 -21.77
C ILE A 45 -21.65 7.86 -22.86
N SER A 46 -21.21 6.61 -22.92
CA SER A 46 -21.68 5.63 -23.92
C SER A 46 -23.18 5.34 -23.80
N SER A 47 -23.72 5.31 -22.58
CA SER A 47 -25.15 5.10 -22.36
C SER A 47 -26.00 6.28 -22.83
N ILE A 48 -25.49 7.50 -22.68
CA ILE A 48 -26.13 8.73 -23.19
C ILE A 48 -26.09 8.73 -24.73
N ASP A 49 -24.93 8.43 -25.32
CA ASP A 49 -24.74 8.46 -26.78
C ASP A 49 -25.63 7.42 -27.49
N THR A 50 -25.72 6.21 -26.91
CA THR A 50 -26.56 5.12 -27.43
C THR A 50 -28.05 5.31 -27.13
N LYS A 51 -28.45 6.41 -26.47
CA LYS A 51 -29.83 6.67 -25.99
C LYS A 51 -30.41 5.48 -25.23
N SER A 52 -29.59 4.88 -24.37
CA SER A 52 -30.01 3.74 -23.55
C SER A 52 -31.20 4.12 -22.64
N PRO A 53 -32.06 3.17 -22.27
CA PRO A 53 -33.15 3.43 -21.34
C PRO A 53 -32.63 4.02 -20.02
N ALA A 54 -33.27 5.08 -19.52
CA ALA A 54 -32.86 5.77 -18.29
C ALA A 54 -32.71 4.81 -17.08
N VAL A 55 -33.53 3.77 -17.03
CA VAL A 55 -33.47 2.72 -15.99
C VAL A 55 -32.11 2.02 -15.97
N LYS A 56 -31.51 1.72 -17.14
CA LYS A 56 -30.19 1.08 -17.24
C LYS A 56 -29.09 1.99 -16.68
N ILE A 57 -29.19 3.29 -16.96
CA ILE A 57 -28.23 4.31 -16.48
C ILE A 57 -28.32 4.42 -14.96
N ILE A 58 -29.53 4.52 -14.41
CA ILE A 58 -29.77 4.63 -12.96
C ILE A 58 -29.25 3.39 -12.23
N ILE A 59 -29.52 2.18 -12.74
CA ILE A 59 -29.00 0.94 -12.15
C ILE A 59 -27.47 0.93 -12.17
N GLY A 60 -26.85 1.37 -13.27
CA GLY A 60 -25.40 1.49 -13.36
C GLY A 60 -24.83 2.44 -12.30
N ILE A 61 -25.39 3.64 -12.18
CA ILE A 61 -24.97 4.63 -11.17
C ILE A 61 -25.09 4.07 -9.76
N ILE A 62 -26.22 3.44 -9.41
CA ILE A 62 -26.41 2.82 -8.10
C ILE A 62 -25.38 1.71 -7.86
N GLY A 63 -25.09 0.90 -8.88
CA GLY A 63 -24.09 -0.18 -8.80
C GLY A 63 -22.68 0.35 -8.50
N PHE A 64 -22.22 1.36 -9.25
CA PHE A 64 -20.91 1.98 -9.01
C PHE A 64 -20.86 2.69 -7.65
N GLN A 65 -21.90 3.41 -7.26
CA GLN A 65 -21.97 4.08 -5.95
C GLN A 65 -21.91 3.09 -4.79
N LEU A 66 -22.49 1.89 -4.95
CA LEU A 66 -22.40 0.79 -3.97
C LEU A 66 -20.96 0.28 -3.83
N ILE A 67 -20.27 0.10 -4.95
CA ILE A 67 -18.85 -0.30 -4.95
C ILE A 67 -18.02 0.77 -4.23
N ASP A 68 -18.21 2.04 -4.57
CA ASP A 68 -17.50 3.17 -3.94
C ASP A 68 -17.73 3.23 -2.43
N PHE A 69 -18.96 2.93 -1.99
CA PHE A 69 -19.30 2.87 -0.58
C PHE A 69 -18.68 1.68 0.17
N LEU A 70 -18.53 0.53 -0.50
CA LEU A 70 -17.95 -0.68 0.09
C LEU A 70 -16.45 -0.56 0.33
N ILE A 71 -15.75 0.26 -0.47
CA ILE A 71 -14.29 0.39 -0.39
C ILE A 71 -13.81 0.91 0.96
N PRO A 72 -14.27 2.07 1.49
CA PRO A 72 -13.85 2.53 2.80
C PRO A 72 -14.13 1.51 3.91
N ALA A 73 -15.26 0.80 3.83
CA ALA A 73 -15.60 -0.23 4.80
C ALA A 73 -14.60 -1.41 4.77
N ILE A 74 -14.16 -1.83 3.58
CA ILE A 74 -13.13 -2.86 3.43
C ILE A 74 -11.76 -2.36 3.92
N GLU A 75 -11.41 -1.10 3.64
CA GLU A 75 -10.18 -0.48 4.13
C GLU A 75 -10.15 -0.36 5.65
N ASP A 76 -11.26 0.05 6.27
CA ASP A 76 -11.39 0.13 7.73
C ASP A 76 -11.27 -1.25 8.37
N LEU A 77 -11.92 -2.27 7.81
CA LEU A 77 -11.75 -3.65 8.25
C LEU A 77 -10.29 -4.12 8.12
N TYR A 78 -9.63 -3.79 7.01
CA TYR A 78 -8.21 -4.09 6.83
C TYR A 78 -7.35 -3.38 7.89
N ASN A 79 -7.60 -2.11 8.16
CA ASN A 79 -6.83 -1.34 9.13
C ASN A 79 -6.98 -1.92 10.53
N ILE A 80 -8.21 -2.15 10.99
CA ILE A 80 -8.50 -2.62 12.34
C ILE A 80 -7.99 -4.05 12.57
N TYR A 81 -8.31 -4.99 11.66
CA TYR A 81 -8.04 -6.41 11.91
C TYR A 81 -6.64 -6.85 11.52
N PHE A 82 -6.04 -6.20 10.52
CA PHE A 82 -4.76 -6.65 9.97
C PHE A 82 -3.64 -5.68 10.28
N LYS A 83 -3.80 -4.39 9.97
CA LYS A 83 -2.73 -3.41 10.14
C LYS A 83 -2.41 -3.17 11.60
N ASP A 84 -3.36 -2.69 12.40
CA ASP A 84 -3.10 -2.22 13.76
C ASP A 84 -2.59 -3.35 14.66
N VAL A 85 -3.19 -4.54 14.55
CA VAL A 85 -2.76 -5.74 15.29
C VAL A 85 -1.35 -6.17 14.88
N SER A 86 -1.04 -6.14 13.60
CA SER A 86 0.26 -6.62 13.10
C SER A 86 1.38 -5.62 13.34
N GLU A 87 1.11 -4.32 13.22
CA GLU A 87 2.08 -3.25 13.51
C GLU A 87 2.46 -3.27 14.99
N ALA A 88 1.47 -3.37 15.89
CA ALA A 88 1.71 -3.52 17.33
C ALA A 88 2.53 -4.79 17.66
N LEU A 89 2.23 -5.91 17.00
CA LEU A 89 2.97 -7.16 17.17
C LEU A 89 4.43 -7.04 16.70
N VAL A 90 4.66 -6.40 15.57
CA VAL A 90 6.01 -6.18 15.01
C VAL A 90 6.81 -5.27 15.93
N GLU A 91 6.22 -4.15 16.36
CA GLU A 91 6.84 -3.21 17.29
C GLU A 91 7.24 -3.89 18.60
N ALA A 92 6.32 -4.63 19.22
CA ALA A 92 6.60 -5.35 20.47
C ALA A 92 7.75 -6.35 20.33
N ASN A 93 7.85 -7.05 19.19
CA ASN A 93 8.94 -8.00 18.96
C ASN A 93 10.26 -7.32 18.62
N ILE A 94 10.27 -6.20 17.90
CA ILE A 94 11.48 -5.40 17.68
C ILE A 94 12.02 -4.90 19.01
N ASN A 95 11.17 -4.32 19.85
CA ASN A 95 11.57 -3.82 21.17
C ASN A 95 12.08 -4.95 22.06
N ARG A 96 11.41 -6.12 22.04
CA ARG A 96 11.87 -7.30 22.77
C ARG A 96 13.26 -7.77 22.33
N GLU A 97 13.56 -7.80 21.02
CA GLU A 97 14.90 -8.14 20.53
C GLU A 97 15.97 -7.17 21.02
N ILE A 98 15.65 -5.87 21.07
CA ILE A 98 16.56 -4.83 21.57
C ILE A 98 16.83 -5.02 23.07
N TYR A 99 15.79 -5.29 23.87
CA TYR A 99 15.93 -5.58 25.30
C TYR A 99 16.71 -6.87 25.59
N GLU A 100 16.44 -7.95 24.84
CA GLU A 100 17.17 -9.21 24.96
C GLU A 100 18.64 -9.06 24.56
N PHE A 101 18.93 -8.17 23.61
CA PHE A 101 20.29 -7.83 23.23
C PHE A 101 20.99 -7.03 24.32
N SER A 102 20.37 -5.97 24.84
CA SER A 102 20.96 -5.13 25.90
C SER A 102 21.24 -5.92 27.18
N ALA A 103 20.38 -6.89 27.52
CA ALA A 103 20.58 -7.77 28.69
C ALA A 103 21.80 -8.72 28.56
N LYS A 104 22.31 -8.95 27.35
CA LYS A 104 23.48 -9.83 27.10
C LYS A 104 24.79 -9.06 26.95
N VAL A 105 24.73 -7.72 26.96
CA VAL A 105 25.91 -6.87 26.81
C VAL A 105 26.64 -6.81 28.15
N ASP A 106 27.97 -6.97 28.12
CA ASP A 106 28.82 -6.91 29.30
C ASP A 106 28.84 -5.48 29.88
N TYR A 107 28.93 -5.37 31.21
CA TYR A 107 28.86 -4.11 31.95
C TYR A 107 29.86 -3.07 31.46
N CYS A 108 31.05 -3.50 31.03
CA CYS A 108 32.10 -2.64 30.47
C CYS A 108 31.67 -1.83 29.22
N TYR A 109 30.62 -2.27 28.53
CA TYR A 109 30.08 -1.58 27.36
C TYR A 109 28.80 -0.79 27.67
N LEU A 110 28.11 -1.08 28.77
CA LEU A 110 26.92 -0.35 29.21
C LEU A 110 27.25 1.08 29.66
N ASP A 111 28.43 1.27 30.28
CA ASP A 111 28.89 2.59 30.75
C ASP A 111 29.37 3.52 29.63
N LYS A 112 29.41 3.05 28.37
CA LYS A 112 29.78 3.89 27.23
C LYS A 112 28.59 4.71 26.75
N SER A 113 28.77 6.03 26.64
CA SER A 113 27.73 6.94 26.10
C SER A 113 27.23 6.51 24.72
N GLU A 114 28.13 6.02 23.87
CA GLU A 114 27.81 5.50 22.53
C GLU A 114 26.83 4.31 22.57
N PHE A 115 26.90 3.45 23.58
CA PHE A 115 25.95 2.35 23.72
C PHE A 115 24.56 2.87 24.10
N TYR A 116 24.49 3.79 25.06
CA TYR A 116 23.23 4.38 25.52
C TYR A 116 22.51 5.16 24.41
N GLU A 117 23.26 5.95 23.64
CA GLU A 117 22.73 6.69 22.48
C GLU A 117 22.18 5.74 21.42
N ASN A 118 22.94 4.72 21.04
CA ASN A 118 22.51 3.73 20.04
C ASN A 118 21.30 2.91 20.51
N TYR A 119 21.26 2.54 21.80
CA TYR A 119 20.16 1.80 22.39
C TYR A 119 18.87 2.62 22.41
N THR A 120 18.95 3.87 22.88
CA THR A 120 17.81 4.79 22.93
C THR A 120 17.27 5.04 21.52
N TRP A 121 18.18 5.32 20.57
CA TRP A 121 17.81 5.50 19.17
C TRP A 121 17.14 4.26 18.59
N ALA A 122 17.65 3.06 18.88
CA ALA A 122 17.08 1.81 18.37
C ALA A 122 15.66 1.56 18.89
N ILE A 123 15.37 1.83 20.16
CA ILE A 123 14.02 1.66 20.71
C ILE A 123 13.04 2.66 20.10
N GLU A 124 13.45 3.92 19.98
CA GLU A 124 12.56 4.99 19.51
C GLU A 124 12.27 4.91 18.01
N HIS A 125 13.27 4.57 17.20
CA HIS A 125 13.18 4.75 15.75
C HIS A 125 13.12 3.45 14.95
N ASN A 126 13.60 2.32 15.46
CA ASN A 126 13.75 1.11 14.62
C ASN A 126 12.39 0.53 14.19
N ALA A 127 11.41 0.47 15.10
CA ALA A 127 10.05 0.02 14.77
C ALA A 127 9.36 0.98 13.78
N GLU A 128 9.48 2.29 14.01
CA GLU A 128 8.90 3.31 13.14
C GLU A 128 9.51 3.27 11.72
N GLN A 129 10.84 3.15 11.62
CA GLN A 129 11.53 3.02 10.34
C GLN A 129 11.16 1.74 9.60
N SER A 130 10.94 0.64 10.33
CA SER A 130 10.43 -0.62 9.77
C SER A 130 9.03 -0.45 9.19
N SER A 131 8.12 0.20 9.93
CA SER A 131 6.76 0.52 9.45
C SER A 131 6.77 1.42 8.21
N LYS A 132 7.57 2.50 8.23
CA LYS A 132 7.76 3.40 7.08
C LYS A 132 8.26 2.63 5.85
N ALA A 133 9.24 1.76 6.00
CA ALA A 133 9.76 0.95 4.89
C ALA A 133 8.68 0.04 4.28
N PHE A 134 7.85 -0.57 5.12
CA PHE A 134 6.73 -1.41 4.68
C PHE A 134 5.63 -0.59 3.97
N SER A 135 5.30 0.60 4.50
CA SER A 135 4.35 1.52 3.84
C SER A 135 4.85 2.01 2.48
N VAL A 136 6.15 2.29 2.35
CA VAL A 136 6.75 2.66 1.06
C VAL A 136 6.65 1.50 0.07
N LEU A 137 6.95 0.27 0.50
CA LEU A 137 6.84 -0.92 -0.36
C LEU A 137 5.41 -1.11 -0.89
N THR A 138 4.42 -1.08 -0.01
CA THR A 138 3.00 -1.26 -0.38
C THR A 138 2.52 -0.16 -1.33
N ARG A 139 2.92 1.09 -1.09
CA ARG A 139 2.66 2.20 -2.01
C ARG A 139 3.32 2.01 -3.37
N CYS A 140 4.58 1.58 -3.43
CA CYS A 140 5.25 1.31 -4.70
C CYS A 140 4.51 0.24 -5.50
N ILE A 141 4.05 -0.83 -4.85
CA ILE A 141 3.30 -1.90 -5.51
C ILE A 141 1.95 -1.40 -6.01
N ALA A 142 1.23 -0.63 -5.20
CA ALA A 142 -0.02 0.00 -5.60
C ALA A 142 0.18 0.91 -6.82
N SER A 143 1.21 1.76 -6.80
CA SER A 143 1.53 2.67 -7.91
C SER A 143 1.91 1.91 -9.19
N ILE A 144 2.72 0.85 -9.10
CA ILE A 144 3.05 0.01 -10.26
C ILE A 144 1.78 -0.62 -10.83
N GLY A 145 0.93 -1.19 -9.97
CA GLY A 145 -0.33 -1.78 -10.40
C GLY A 145 -1.27 -0.75 -11.05
N GLN A 146 -1.35 0.46 -10.49
CA GLN A 146 -2.16 1.56 -11.03
C GLN A 146 -1.68 1.99 -12.41
N ILE A 147 -0.36 2.18 -12.60
CA ILE A 147 0.23 2.52 -13.91
C ILE A 147 -0.09 1.43 -14.93
N LEU A 148 0.07 0.16 -14.56
CA LEU A 148 -0.21 -0.97 -15.46
C LEU A 148 -1.70 -1.07 -15.81
N SER A 149 -2.59 -0.94 -14.84
CA SER A 149 -4.05 -0.94 -15.03
C SER A 149 -4.49 0.14 -16.01
N LEU A 150 -4.05 1.38 -15.79
CA LEU A 150 -4.37 2.51 -16.66
C LEU A 150 -3.75 2.35 -18.05
N ALA A 151 -2.53 1.83 -18.16
CA ALA A 151 -1.90 1.57 -19.45
C ALA A 151 -2.69 0.54 -20.27
N VAL A 152 -3.13 -0.55 -19.64
CA VAL A 152 -3.95 -1.59 -20.28
C VAL A 152 -5.31 -1.02 -20.72
N LEU A 153 -5.97 -0.25 -19.85
CA LEU A 153 -7.26 0.37 -20.17
C LEU A 153 -7.13 1.36 -21.34
N LEU A 154 -6.14 2.26 -21.31
CA LEU A 154 -5.89 3.21 -22.40
C LEU A 154 -5.56 2.51 -23.71
N PHE A 155 -4.77 1.42 -23.67
CA PHE A 155 -4.49 0.61 -24.84
C PHE A 155 -5.77 -0.03 -25.42
N THR A 156 -6.71 -0.43 -24.56
CA THR A 156 -7.99 -1.03 -24.96
C THR A 156 -8.94 -0.02 -25.60
N ILE A 157 -9.01 1.20 -25.05
CA ILE A 157 -9.88 2.26 -25.59
C ILE A 157 -9.29 2.87 -26.86
N ASN A 158 -8.06 3.40 -26.78
CA ASN A 158 -7.38 4.00 -27.93
C ASN A 158 -5.86 4.07 -27.71
N PRO A 159 -5.06 3.22 -28.39
CA PRO A 159 -3.61 3.16 -28.20
C PRO A 159 -2.87 4.45 -28.61
N ILE A 160 -3.47 5.31 -29.45
CA ILE A 160 -2.89 6.60 -29.85
C ILE A 160 -2.81 7.56 -28.67
N ILE A 161 -3.79 7.54 -27.76
CA ILE A 161 -3.81 8.38 -26.56
C ILE A 161 -2.63 8.04 -25.65
N LEU A 162 -2.33 6.74 -25.50
CA LEU A 162 -1.20 6.27 -24.71
C LEU A 162 0.15 6.77 -25.27
N VAL A 163 0.32 6.71 -26.60
CA VAL A 163 1.52 7.22 -27.28
C VAL A 163 1.67 8.74 -27.08
N LEU A 164 0.57 9.50 -27.19
CA LEU A 164 0.58 10.94 -26.94
C LEU A 164 0.96 11.29 -25.50
N ILE A 165 0.44 10.56 -24.51
CA ILE A 165 0.79 10.77 -23.09
C ILE A 165 2.28 10.51 -22.88
N LEU A 166 2.80 9.38 -23.39
CA LEU A 166 4.22 9.03 -23.26
C LEU A 166 5.14 10.09 -23.86
N ILE A 167 4.85 10.53 -25.08
CA ILE A 167 5.60 11.61 -25.75
C ILE A 167 5.54 12.89 -24.91
N GLY A 168 4.37 13.26 -24.39
CA GLY A 168 4.18 14.43 -23.53
C GLY A 168 4.99 14.38 -22.24
N THR A 169 5.14 13.20 -21.61
CA THR A 169 6.00 13.02 -20.43
C THR A 169 7.50 13.05 -20.75
N ILE A 170 7.92 12.64 -21.95
CA ILE A 170 9.34 12.63 -22.36
C ILE A 170 9.80 14.02 -22.82
N LEU A 171 8.90 14.81 -23.44
CA LEU A 171 9.19 16.17 -23.88
C LEU A 171 9.16 17.22 -22.77
N ARG A 172 8.74 16.85 -21.56
CA ARG A 172 8.67 17.72 -20.38
C ARG A 172 9.92 17.58 -19.53
#